data_AF-A0A7X5WPG4-F1
#
_entry.id   AF-A0A7X5WPG4-F1
#
_cell.length_a   1.000
_cell.length_b   1.000
_cell.length_c   1.000
_cell.angle_alpha   90.00
_cell.angle_beta   90.00
_cell.angle_gamma   90.00
#
_symmetry.space_group_name_H-M   'P 1'
#
loop_
_entity.id
_entity.type
_entity.pdbx_description
1 polymer ?
#
loop_
_entity_poly.entity_id
_entity_poly.type
_entity_poly.pdbx_seq_one_letter_code
_entity_poly.pdbx_strand_id
1 'polypeptide(L)'
;QWWDRSWFFLSVNGNKRDLTLDLDTEAGRELFLRLVGHVDVVVENYTPRVFEQFGFTWEVLRRRNPSLVFARMPAFGLDGPWRDRPGFAQTMEQLSGLAWVTGHVDDQPRIQRGPC
;
A
#
# COMPACT_ATOMS: atom_id res chain seq x y z
N GLN A 1 -10.32 -21.36 6.06
CA GLN A 1 -9.57 -21.17 7.32
C GLN A 1 -8.04 -21.17 7.08
N TRP A 2 -7.59 -20.69 5.91
CA TRP A 2 -6.18 -20.68 5.51
C TRP A 2 -5.67 -19.28 5.12
N TRP A 3 -6.51 -18.26 5.29
CA TRP A 3 -6.10 -16.87 5.10
C TRP A 3 -5.01 -16.53 6.13
N ASP A 4 -4.05 -15.70 5.73
CA ASP A 4 -3.07 -15.09 6.63
C ASP A 4 -2.14 -16.07 7.38
N ARG A 5 -1.90 -17.26 6.82
CA ARG A 5 -0.97 -18.27 7.38
C ARG A 5 0.17 -18.65 6.45
N SER A 6 0.36 -17.94 5.33
CA SER A 6 1.52 -18.19 4.47
C SER A 6 2.81 -17.76 5.18
N TRP A 7 3.92 -18.45 4.90
CA TRP A 7 5.22 -18.11 5.48
C TRP A 7 5.58 -16.64 5.23
N PHE A 8 5.26 -16.12 4.04
CA PHE A 8 5.50 -14.73 3.68
C PHE A 8 4.67 -13.75 4.52
N PHE A 9 3.38 -14.04 4.73
CA PHE A 9 2.53 -13.20 5.58
C PHE A 9 3.07 -13.16 7.02
N LEU A 10 3.43 -14.32 7.57
CA LEU A 10 3.90 -14.45 8.94
C LEU A 10 5.27 -13.78 9.18
N SER A 11 6.12 -13.68 8.16
CA SER A 11 7.44 -13.05 8.29
C SER A 11 7.39 -11.52 8.40
N VAL A 12 6.34 -10.86 7.89
CA VAL A 12 6.21 -9.39 7.86
C VAL A 12 5.03 -8.81 8.67
N ASN A 13 4.17 -9.67 9.25
CA ASN A 13 3.01 -9.26 10.05
C ASN A 13 3.07 -9.65 11.54
N GLY A 14 4.25 -10.02 12.04
CA GLY A 14 4.46 -10.22 13.48
C GLY A 14 4.09 -8.98 14.30
N ASN A 15 3.58 -9.19 15.51
CA ASN A 15 3.16 -8.16 16.47
C ASN A 15 1.99 -7.25 16.03
N LYS A 16 1.29 -7.59 14.94
CA LYS A 16 0.06 -6.89 14.52
C LYS A 16 -1.18 -7.60 15.09
N ARG A 17 -2.27 -6.84 15.21
CA ARG A 17 -3.61 -7.38 15.49
C ARG A 17 -4.46 -7.19 14.25
N ASP A 18 -5.08 -8.26 13.78
CA ASP A 18 -5.85 -8.23 12.54
C ASP A 18 -7.34 -7.97 12.80
N LEU A 19 -7.95 -7.22 11.90
CA LEU A 19 -9.39 -6.96 11.84
C LEU A 19 -9.80 -6.97 10.37
N THR A 20 -10.76 -7.82 10.00
CA THR A 20 -11.31 -7.84 8.65
C THR A 20 -12.42 -6.80 8.53
N LEU A 21 -12.35 -5.98 7.47
CA LEU A 21 -13.33 -4.94 7.16
C LEU A 21 -13.70 -5.04 5.67
N ASP A 22 -14.99 -4.99 5.37
CA ASP A 22 -15.50 -4.83 4.02
C ASP A 22 -15.78 -3.36 3.73
N LEU A 23 -14.85 -2.70 3.04
CA LEU A 23 -14.89 -1.27 2.72
C LEU A 23 -15.85 -0.92 1.57
N ASP A 24 -16.41 -1.91 0.87
CA ASP A 24 -17.47 -1.66 -0.12
C ASP A 24 -18.82 -1.37 0.56
N THR A 25 -18.96 -1.74 1.84
CA THR A 25 -20.16 -1.49 2.63
C THR A 25 -20.09 -0.15 3.38
N GLU A 26 -21.24 0.50 3.55
CA GLU A 26 -21.34 1.69 4.41
C GLU A 26 -20.90 1.40 5.85
N ALA A 27 -21.31 0.27 6.42
CA ALA A 27 -20.94 -0.14 7.76
C ALA A 27 -19.42 -0.32 7.94
N GLY A 28 -18.74 -0.91 6.95
CA GLY A 28 -17.28 -1.07 7.00
C GLY A 28 -16.54 0.25 6.87
N ARG A 29 -17.02 1.18 6.03
CA ARG A 29 -16.44 2.52 5.91
C ARG A 29 -16.61 3.35 7.18
N GLU A 30 -17.79 3.31 7.79
CA GLU A 30 -18.06 3.96 9.07
C GLU A 30 -17.20 3.38 10.21
N LEU A 31 -17.05 2.05 10.25
CA LEU A 31 -16.19 1.40 11.23
C LEU A 31 -14.72 1.82 11.07
N PHE A 32 -14.21 1.90 9.83
CA PHE A 32 -12.88 2.42 9.57
C PHE A 32 -12.73 3.87 10.06
N LEU A 33 -13.64 4.77 9.72
CA LEU A 33 -13.61 6.16 10.18
C LEU A 33 -13.70 6.29 11.71
N ARG A 34 -14.43 5.38 12.37
CA ARG A 34 -14.42 5.31 13.83
C ARG A 34 -13.03 4.99 14.38
N LEU A 35 -12.35 4.01 13.81
CA LEU A 35 -10.97 3.64 14.21
C LEU A 35 -9.98 4.77 13.97
N VAL A 36 -10.12 5.54 12.89
CA VAL A 36 -9.26 6.69 12.58
C VAL A 36 -9.26 7.73 13.70
N GLY A 37 -10.38 7.87 14.43
CA GLY A 37 -10.48 8.75 15.61
C GLY A 37 -9.66 8.27 16.83
N HIS A 38 -9.08 7.07 16.78
CA HIS A 38 -8.40 6.42 17.89
C HIS A 38 -6.96 6.00 17.58
N VAL A 39 -6.43 6.35 16.40
CA VAL A 39 -5.06 6.00 15.98
C VAL A 39 -4.23 7.24 15.72
N ASP A 40 -2.93 7.15 15.95
CA ASP A 40 -2.00 8.23 15.64
C ASP A 40 -1.60 8.23 14.16
N VAL A 41 -1.55 7.04 13.54
CA VAL A 41 -1.05 6.85 12.17
C VAL A 41 -1.98 5.94 11.37
N VAL A 42 -2.27 6.33 10.14
CA VAL A 42 -2.84 5.46 9.10
C VAL A 42 -1.78 5.26 8.01
N VAL A 43 -1.54 4.01 7.62
CA VAL A 43 -0.60 3.63 6.57
C VAL A 43 -1.36 2.88 5.48
N GLU A 44 -1.20 3.29 4.22
CA GLU A 44 -1.81 2.63 3.07
C GLU A 44 -0.86 2.59 1.87
N ASN A 45 -0.97 1.55 1.05
CA ASN A 45 -0.14 1.33 -0.15
C ASN A 45 -0.99 0.97 -1.39
N TYR A 46 -2.23 1.42 -1.46
CA TYR A 46 -3.05 1.28 -2.66
C TYR A 46 -2.58 2.24 -3.75
N THR A 47 -3.02 2.02 -5.00
CA THR A 47 -3.00 3.12 -5.99
C THR A 47 -3.87 4.27 -5.48
N PRO A 48 -3.52 5.55 -5.75
CA PRO A 48 -4.21 6.69 -5.17
C PRO A 48 -5.73 6.67 -5.34
N ARG A 49 -6.20 6.26 -6.53
CA ARG A 49 -7.61 6.10 -6.88
C ARG A 49 -8.40 5.19 -5.93
N VAL A 50 -7.85 4.07 -5.49
CA VAL A 50 -8.62 3.04 -4.75
C VAL A 50 -9.02 3.55 -3.37
N PHE A 51 -8.11 4.17 -2.65
CA PHE A 51 -8.40 4.68 -1.32
C PHE A 51 -9.38 5.86 -1.36
N GLU A 52 -9.26 6.70 -2.40
CA GLU A 52 -10.18 7.81 -2.66
C GLU A 52 -11.57 7.33 -3.10
N GLN A 53 -11.68 6.20 -3.81
CA GLN A 53 -12.97 5.57 -4.17
C GLN A 53 -13.77 5.10 -2.94
N PHE A 54 -13.10 4.71 -1.86
CA PHE A 54 -13.77 4.44 -0.58
C PHE A 54 -14.21 5.70 0.17
N GLY A 55 -13.90 6.89 -0.36
CA GLY A 55 -14.21 8.18 0.27
C GLY A 55 -13.19 8.61 1.31
N PHE A 56 -12.01 7.99 1.36
CA PHE A 56 -10.98 8.28 2.35
C PHE A 56 -9.92 9.24 1.81
N THR A 57 -10.28 10.52 1.74
CA THR A 57 -9.32 11.58 1.41
C THR A 57 -8.63 12.10 2.67
N TRP A 58 -7.49 12.78 2.51
CA TRP A 58 -6.81 13.42 3.64
C TRP A 58 -7.74 14.35 4.42
N GLU A 59 -8.57 15.12 3.73
CA GLU A 59 -9.50 16.06 4.35
C GLU A 59 -10.55 15.33 5.20
N VAL A 60 -11.04 14.18 4.73
CA VAL A 60 -12.00 13.35 5.47
C VAL A 60 -11.34 12.80 6.75
N LEU A 61 -10.15 12.23 6.63
CA LEU A 61 -9.44 11.65 7.77
C LEU A 61 -8.98 12.72 8.78
N ARG A 62 -8.48 13.86 8.30
CA ARG A 62 -8.07 15.01 9.13
C ARG A 62 -9.25 15.60 9.90
N ARG A 63 -10.44 15.69 9.30
CA ARG A 63 -11.65 16.12 10.01
C ARG A 63 -12.00 15.17 11.14
N ARG A 64 -11.78 13.88 10.94
CA ARG A 64 -12.05 12.85 11.96
C ARG A 64 -11.01 12.87 13.09
N ASN A 65 -9.74 13.09 12.75
CA ASN A 65 -8.64 13.17 13.68
C ASN A 65 -7.62 14.24 13.24
N PRO A 66 -7.64 15.45 13.84
CA PRO A 66 -6.76 16.55 13.46
C PRO A 66 -5.27 16.31 13.70
N SER A 67 -4.92 15.36 14.58
CA SER A 67 -3.55 14.98 14.93
C SER A 67 -3.01 13.80 14.11
N LEU A 68 -3.83 13.23 13.20
CA LEU A 68 -3.47 12.06 12.42
C LEU A 68 -2.26 12.31 11.52
N VAL A 69 -1.33 11.34 11.51
CA VAL A 69 -0.33 11.20 10.45
C VAL A 69 -0.85 10.21 9.41
N PHE A 70 -0.90 10.62 8.13
CA PHE A 70 -1.34 9.77 7.05
C PHE A 70 -0.19 9.47 6.08
N ALA A 71 0.29 8.22 6.10
CA ALA A 71 1.38 7.76 5.25
C ALA A 71 0.82 6.97 4.06
N ARG A 72 1.01 7.51 2.85
CA ARG A 72 0.59 6.90 1.59
C ARG A 72 1.82 6.43 0.82
N MET A 73 1.80 5.19 0.33
CA MET A 73 2.92 4.58 -0.41
C MET A 73 2.49 3.94 -1.74
N PRO A 74 1.81 4.68 -2.65
CA PRO A 74 1.56 4.19 -3.99
C PRO A 74 2.88 4.05 -4.76
N ALA A 75 2.91 3.10 -5.69
CA ALA A 75 4.08 2.77 -6.49
C ALA A 75 4.72 3.98 -7.22
N PHE A 76 3.90 4.88 -7.78
CA PHE A 76 4.36 6.02 -8.60
C PHE A 76 4.11 7.38 -7.97
N GLY A 77 3.84 7.44 -6.66
CA GLY A 77 3.48 8.68 -5.99
C GLY A 77 2.01 9.09 -6.16
N LEU A 78 1.68 10.28 -5.66
CA LEU A 78 0.30 10.79 -5.60
C LEU A 78 -0.07 11.66 -6.81
N ASP A 79 0.91 12.03 -7.63
CA ASP A 79 0.80 12.96 -8.74
C ASP A 79 1.52 12.45 -10.00
N GLY A 80 1.46 13.23 -11.06
CA GLY A 80 2.07 12.90 -12.34
C GLY A 80 1.27 11.90 -13.20
N PRO A 81 1.77 11.61 -14.42
CA PRO A 81 1.02 10.87 -15.43
C PRO A 81 0.88 9.38 -15.09
N TRP A 82 1.66 8.86 -14.13
CA TRP A 82 1.67 7.45 -13.75
C TRP A 82 1.00 7.18 -12.40
N ARG A 83 0.42 8.21 -11.76
CA ARG A 83 -0.17 8.11 -10.41
C ARG A 83 -1.11 6.92 -10.24
N ASP A 84 -1.94 6.63 -11.25
CA ASP A 84 -2.96 5.58 -11.16
C ASP A 84 -2.50 4.22 -11.70
N ARG A 85 -1.21 4.07 -12.06
CA ARG A 85 -0.67 2.80 -12.52
C ARG A 85 -0.34 1.91 -11.31
N PRO A 86 -0.72 0.62 -11.33
CA PRO A 86 -0.26 -0.33 -10.33
C PRO A 86 1.24 -0.60 -10.53
N GLY A 87 1.94 -0.87 -9.43
CA GLY A 87 3.35 -1.23 -9.48
C GLY A 87 3.74 -2.06 -8.26
N PHE A 88 4.64 -3.01 -8.49
CA PHE A 88 5.26 -3.83 -7.45
C PHE A 88 6.77 -3.63 -7.48
N ALA A 89 7.49 -4.22 -6.53
CA ALA A 89 8.95 -4.11 -6.45
C ALA A 89 9.63 -4.41 -7.80
N GLN A 90 9.25 -5.51 -8.45
CA GLN A 90 9.80 -5.90 -9.76
C GLN A 90 9.54 -4.88 -10.87
N THR A 91 8.43 -4.14 -10.81
CA THR A 91 8.15 -3.04 -11.73
C THR A 91 9.11 -1.89 -11.50
N MET A 92 9.40 -1.56 -10.23
CA MET A 92 10.34 -0.50 -9.86
C MET A 92 11.77 -0.84 -10.20
N GLU A 93 12.17 -2.10 -10.02
CA GLU A 93 13.51 -2.57 -10.42
C GLU A 93 13.74 -2.37 -11.93
N GLN A 94 12.73 -2.63 -12.76
CA GLN A 94 12.83 -2.43 -14.20
C GLN A 94 12.82 -0.95 -14.58
N LEU A 95 11.90 -0.16 -14.03
CA LEU A 95 11.75 1.24 -14.40
C LEU A 95 12.89 2.14 -13.91
N SER A 96 13.48 1.83 -12.76
CA SER A 96 14.61 2.59 -12.21
C SER A 96 15.94 2.35 -12.95
N GLY A 97 15.97 1.39 -13.88
CA GLY A 97 17.19 0.93 -14.53
C GLY A 97 18.02 -0.03 -13.67
N LEU A 98 17.56 -0.39 -12.46
CA LEU A 98 18.26 -1.36 -11.62
C LEU A 98 18.42 -2.71 -12.32
N ALA A 99 17.38 -3.16 -13.03
CA ALA A 99 17.47 -4.39 -13.81
C ALA A 99 18.52 -4.32 -14.94
N TRP A 100 18.73 -3.14 -15.53
CA TRP A 100 19.69 -2.93 -16.61
C TRP A 100 21.14 -3.01 -16.12
N VAL A 101 21.42 -2.49 -14.92
CA VAL A 101 22.77 -2.53 -14.32
C VAL A 101 23.05 -3.81 -13.53
N THR A 102 22.09 -4.75 -13.49
CA THR A 102 22.21 -6.01 -12.76
C THR A 102 22.28 -7.18 -13.74
N GLY A 103 23.36 -7.97 -13.65
CA GLY A 103 23.58 -9.15 -14.50
C GLY A 103 24.94 -9.13 -15.19
N HIS A 104 25.03 -9.84 -16.31
CA HIS A 104 26.23 -9.90 -17.15
C HIS A 104 26.03 -9.08 -18.43
N VAL A 105 27.13 -8.54 -18.98
CA VAL A 105 27.12 -7.61 -20.14
C VAL A 105 26.43 -8.22 -21.37
N ASP A 106 26.63 -9.52 -21.60
CA ASP A 106 26.09 -10.24 -22.77
C ASP A 106 24.84 -11.09 -22.43
N ASP A 107 24.13 -10.76 -21.35
CA ASP A 107 22.88 -11.41 -20.93
C ASP A 107 21.73 -10.40 -20.85
N GLN A 108 20.50 -10.90 -20.71
CA GLN A 108 19.32 -10.07 -20.50
C GLN A 108 19.36 -9.35 -19.13
N PRO A 109 18.76 -8.14 -19.02
CA PRO A 109 18.57 -7.46 -17.74
C PRO A 109 17.97 -8.36 -16.67
N ARG A 110 18.53 -8.34 -15.46
CA ARG A 110 18.09 -9.19 -14.34
C ARG A 110 17.46 -8.36 -13.24
N ILE A 111 16.21 -8.65 -12.91
CA ILE A 111 15.64 -8.24 -11.63
C ILE A 111 16.30 -9.03 -10.50
N GLN A 112 16.53 -8.39 -9.35
CA GLN A 112 17.14 -9.00 -8.16
C GLN A 112 16.27 -10.13 -7.61
N ARG A 113 14.96 -10.11 -7.89
CA ARG A 113 13.96 -11.05 -7.34
C ARG A 113 13.98 -11.06 -5.81
N GLY A 114 14.17 -9.88 -5.22
CA GLY A 114 14.04 -9.72 -3.78
C GLY A 114 12.62 -10.11 -3.30
N PRO A 115 12.47 -10.44 -2.01
CA PRO A 115 11.15 -10.69 -1.44
C PRO A 115 10.25 -9.46 -1.69
N CYS A 116 9.11 -9.70 -2.35
CA CYS A 116 8.02 -8.74 -2.55
C CYS A 116 6.98 -8.97 -1.47
#